data_AF-A0A970IPR4-F1
#
_entry.id   AF-A0A970IPR4-F1
#
_cell.length_a   1.000
_cell.length_b   1.000
_cell.length_c   1.000
_cell.angle_alpha   90.00
_cell.angle_beta   90.00
_cell.angle_gamma   90.00
#
_symmetry.space_group_name_H-M   'P 1'
#
loop_
_entity.id
_entity.type
_entity.pdbx_description
1 polymer ?
#
loop_
_entity_poly.entity_id
_entity_poly.type
_entity_poly.pdbx_seq_one_letter_code
_entity_poly.pdbx_strand_id
1 'polypeptide(L)'
;FHICNDCIYVMTGGYGSYYINQFVERNYGLYLLPKILKKNNPVVKNIKENNLTGNRTSTHGTNRSNTSFLSEQDLSSIYKELNVEIDRDIAAAIGIEFDESESIKKKINLVNKDSLVIRRSMSLDDLLNVLTKLNTLENKPDNFVLNYLVLAKKKGINKSDLINQLIEEFARGDYRTFILVGEDYERYVLDADNYRIVKEDGNIFLESKTPITLDDIFKEVADQGLQLSKAMITRLLKKWKIETRDRQGNSELYPNTIINVIQGFIEYGEEKRPCYLINGDWYVFDEVYKQLLDKEYHELYKLKLDLSSQLKKSYQLDKPAKNENAYNKSLNSEKNIIVSHTALYQNVEIADAIFWDTTTLYLMHNKGKFDGIGARDLVNQMLTAAECLQNNRMISGSTFMSEYYKAICKRHKRKEISQASEDEFISIFNNKKICFIAGYLEGYKKNSQSTYAKYLTIEANKKLSDRGYDFIPMGISLKI
;
A
#
# COMPACT_ATOMS: atom_id res chain seq x y z
N PHE A 1 -20.18 0.53 34.68
CA PHE A 1 -20.66 -0.13 33.45
C PHE A 1 -22.00 0.49 33.09
N HIS A 2 -22.25 0.72 31.83
CA HIS A 2 -23.54 1.17 31.31
C HIS A 2 -23.90 0.27 30.13
N ILE A 3 -25.11 -0.27 30.11
CA ILE A 3 -25.59 -1.18 29.08
C ILE A 3 -26.57 -0.40 28.23
N CYS A 4 -26.32 -0.35 26.92
CA CYS A 4 -27.22 0.27 25.96
C CYS A 4 -27.36 -0.69 24.78
N ASN A 5 -28.56 -1.25 24.61
CA ASN A 5 -28.83 -2.35 23.68
C ASN A 5 -27.86 -3.51 23.91
N ASP A 6 -27.21 -4.00 22.85
CA ASP A 6 -26.25 -5.11 22.90
C ASP A 6 -24.81 -4.65 23.23
N CYS A 7 -24.61 -3.38 23.57
CA CYS A 7 -23.30 -2.80 23.85
C CYS A 7 -23.09 -2.54 25.34
N ILE A 8 -21.88 -2.85 25.82
CA ILE A 8 -21.43 -2.58 27.19
C ILE A 8 -20.40 -1.46 27.16
N TYR A 9 -20.73 -0.33 27.77
CA TYR A 9 -19.83 0.80 27.96
C TYR A 9 -19.17 0.72 29.34
N VAL A 10 -17.85 0.87 29.37
CA VAL A 10 -17.05 0.72 30.59
C VAL A 10 -16.16 1.95 30.76
N MET A 11 -16.22 2.55 31.94
CA MET A 11 -15.24 3.53 32.39
C MET A 11 -14.14 2.78 33.14
N THR A 12 -12.90 2.87 32.66
CA THR A 12 -11.75 2.17 33.25
C THR A 12 -10.73 3.17 33.77
N GLY A 13 -9.95 2.75 34.78
CA GLY A 13 -8.83 3.51 35.31
C GLY A 13 -7.66 2.57 35.65
N GLY A 14 -6.43 3.09 35.63
CA GLY A 14 -5.22 2.34 35.97
C GLY A 14 -5.06 1.04 35.16
N TYR A 15 -4.64 -0.04 35.84
CA TYR A 15 -4.41 -1.36 35.24
C TYR A 15 -5.64 -2.02 34.63
N GLY A 16 -6.86 -1.59 34.98
CA GLY A 16 -8.09 -2.12 34.40
C GLY A 16 -8.18 -1.91 32.88
N SER A 17 -7.55 -0.84 32.37
CA SER A 17 -7.47 -0.56 30.93
C SER A 17 -6.74 -1.67 30.16
N TYR A 18 -5.71 -2.29 30.74
CA TYR A 18 -4.92 -3.35 30.09
C TYR A 18 -5.74 -4.61 29.84
N TYR A 19 -6.56 -5.02 30.83
CA TYR A 19 -7.41 -6.20 30.74
C TYR A 19 -8.58 -6.02 29.76
N ILE A 20 -9.09 -4.79 29.63
CA ILE A 20 -10.19 -4.46 28.73
C ILE A 20 -9.71 -4.23 27.29
N ASN A 21 -8.44 -3.86 27.09
CA ASN A 21 -7.89 -3.51 25.77
C ASN A 21 -8.10 -4.59 24.68
N GLN A 22 -8.10 -5.87 25.06
CA GLN A 22 -8.35 -6.97 24.11
C GLN A 22 -9.78 -7.02 23.57
N PHE A 23 -10.73 -6.38 24.27
CA PHE A 23 -12.15 -6.30 23.88
C PHE A 23 -12.49 -4.97 23.19
N VAL A 24 -11.55 -4.04 23.10
CA VAL A 24 -11.77 -2.71 22.49
C VAL A 24 -11.90 -2.84 20.98
N GLU A 25 -12.91 -2.20 20.42
CA GLU A 25 -13.08 -2.10 18.98
C GLU A 25 -12.08 -1.09 18.38
N ARG A 26 -11.07 -1.63 17.67
CA ARG A 26 -10.14 -0.80 16.89
C ARG A 26 -10.85 -0.04 15.78
N ASN A 27 -10.32 1.14 15.46
CA ASN A 27 -10.81 2.16 14.52
C ASN A 27 -12.24 2.69 14.76
N TYR A 28 -12.80 2.54 15.96
CA TYR A 28 -14.17 2.93 16.27
C TYR A 28 -14.53 4.38 15.87
N GLY A 29 -13.67 5.35 16.20
CA GLY A 29 -13.92 6.76 15.89
C GLY A 29 -13.98 7.04 14.39
N LEU A 30 -13.11 6.40 13.60
CA LEU A 30 -13.10 6.55 12.14
C LEU A 30 -14.38 6.00 11.50
N TYR A 31 -15.00 4.97 12.11
CA TYR A 31 -16.22 4.36 11.60
C TYR A 31 -17.48 5.17 11.80
N LEU A 32 -17.48 6.04 12.80
CA LEU A 32 -18.62 6.91 13.07
C LEU A 32 -18.66 8.12 12.13
N LEU A 33 -17.51 8.57 11.62
CA LEU A 33 -17.43 9.79 10.83
C LEU A 33 -18.32 9.79 9.58
N PRO A 34 -18.33 8.74 8.73
CA PRO A 34 -19.22 8.69 7.57
C PRO A 34 -20.71 8.73 7.91
N LYS A 35 -21.08 8.31 9.13
CA LYS A 35 -22.46 8.29 9.61
C LYS A 35 -22.91 9.64 10.18
N ILE A 36 -21.95 10.39 10.75
CA ILE A 36 -22.18 11.68 11.38
C ILE A 36 -22.12 12.83 10.35
N LEU A 37 -21.21 12.74 9.37
CA LEU A 37 -20.83 13.86 8.51
C LEU A 37 -21.36 13.70 7.09
N LYS A 38 -21.41 14.82 6.36
CA LYS A 38 -21.62 14.83 4.90
C LYS A 38 -20.29 15.03 4.18
N LYS A 39 -20.14 14.43 3.00
CA LYS A 39 -18.89 14.43 2.22
C LYS A 39 -18.33 15.83 1.91
N ASN A 40 -19.23 16.79 1.70
CA ASN A 40 -18.89 18.16 1.33
C ASN A 40 -18.72 19.12 2.53
N ASN A 41 -18.95 18.65 3.77
CA ASN A 41 -18.78 19.51 4.94
C ASN A 41 -17.31 19.88 5.13
N PRO A 42 -16.94 21.18 5.22
CA PRO A 42 -15.56 21.61 5.39
C PRO A 42 -15.13 21.50 6.86
N VAL A 43 -14.95 20.26 7.32
CA VAL A 43 -14.67 19.93 8.73
C VAL A 43 -13.29 19.30 8.94
N VAL A 44 -12.60 18.90 7.87
CA VAL A 44 -11.33 18.19 7.96
C VAL A 44 -10.20 19.17 8.25
N LYS A 45 -9.53 18.99 9.39
CA LYS A 45 -8.42 19.84 9.84
C LYS A 45 -7.08 19.16 9.69
N ASN A 46 -7.04 17.86 10.01
CA ASN A 46 -5.82 17.09 9.95
C ASN A 46 -6.13 15.61 9.68
N ILE A 47 -5.29 15.00 8.86
CA ILE A 47 -5.41 13.63 8.39
C ILE A 47 -4.13 12.88 8.71
N LYS A 48 -4.28 11.68 9.26
CA LYS A 48 -3.24 10.65 9.27
C LYS A 48 -3.73 9.42 8.54
N GLU A 49 -3.00 8.96 7.55
CA GLU A 49 -3.38 7.82 6.72
C GLU A 49 -2.20 6.91 6.42
N ASN A 50 -2.48 5.63 6.21
CA ASN A 50 -1.56 4.65 5.67
C ASN A 50 -1.86 4.46 4.20
N ASN A 51 -0.82 4.45 3.37
CA ASN A 51 -0.99 4.05 1.99
C ASN A 51 -0.83 2.53 1.86
N LEU A 52 -1.55 1.93 0.91
CA LEU A 52 -1.56 0.48 0.69
C LEU A 52 -0.33 -0.03 -0.05
N THR A 53 0.38 0.86 -0.76
CA THR A 53 1.74 0.63 -1.27
C THR A 53 2.73 1.43 -0.41
N GLY A 54 3.60 0.69 0.29
CA GLY A 54 4.31 1.15 1.49
C GLY A 54 5.48 2.09 1.19
N ASN A 55 5.19 3.39 1.10
CA ASN A 55 6.18 4.45 0.90
C ASN A 55 6.14 5.52 2.00
N ARG A 56 5.05 5.52 2.78
CA ARG A 56 4.87 6.34 3.97
C ARG A 56 4.10 5.50 4.98
N THR A 57 4.79 5.10 6.05
CA THR A 57 4.22 4.39 7.22
C THR A 57 3.06 5.14 7.87
N SER A 58 3.00 6.46 7.66
CA SER A 58 1.81 7.31 7.77
C SER A 58 2.03 8.66 7.08
N THR A 59 1.13 9.08 6.20
CA THR A 59 1.08 10.46 5.70
C THR A 59 0.35 11.33 6.72
N HIS A 60 0.88 12.51 7.00
CA HIS A 60 0.25 13.50 7.87
C HIS A 60 -0.01 14.79 7.10
N GLY A 61 -1.29 15.16 6.95
CA GLY A 61 -1.71 16.42 6.36
C GLY A 61 -2.31 17.31 7.44
N THR A 62 -1.86 18.57 7.52
CA THR A 62 -2.55 19.60 8.32
C THR A 62 -2.99 20.70 7.39
N ASN A 63 -4.29 20.99 7.40
CA ASN A 63 -4.87 22.00 6.54
C ASN A 63 -4.83 23.37 7.24
N ARG A 64 -4.40 24.41 6.51
CA ARG A 64 -4.38 25.80 7.00
C ARG A 64 -5.79 26.33 7.30
N SER A 65 -6.79 25.78 6.62
CA SER A 65 -8.22 26.03 6.79
C SER A 65 -8.95 24.70 6.69
N ASN A 66 -10.09 24.55 7.38
CA ASN A 66 -10.84 23.29 7.28
C ASN A 66 -11.27 23.03 5.83
N THR A 67 -11.08 21.80 5.38
CA THR A 67 -11.45 21.35 4.03
C THR A 67 -12.49 20.24 4.10
N SER A 68 -13.04 19.87 2.95
CA SER A 68 -14.07 18.83 2.87
C SER A 68 -13.46 17.44 2.68
N PHE A 69 -14.20 16.39 3.02
CA PHE A 69 -13.77 15.04 2.64
C PHE A 69 -13.69 14.89 1.13
N LEU A 70 -14.53 15.58 0.34
CA LEU A 70 -14.43 15.53 -1.12
C LEU A 70 -13.06 15.97 -1.66
N SER A 71 -12.45 16.98 -1.05
CA SER A 71 -11.16 17.54 -1.47
C SER A 71 -9.96 16.78 -0.93
N GLU A 72 -10.11 16.15 0.23
CA GLU A 72 -9.01 15.45 0.92
C GLU A 72 -9.05 13.94 0.74
N GLN A 73 -10.15 13.41 0.19
CA GLN A 73 -10.35 11.98 0.12
C GLN A 73 -9.40 11.37 -0.90
N ASP A 74 -8.47 10.58 -0.39
CA ASP A 74 -7.84 9.53 -1.16
C ASP A 74 -8.52 8.20 -0.83
N LEU A 75 -9.39 7.73 -1.73
CA LEU A 75 -10.04 6.43 -1.59
C LEU A 75 -9.05 5.26 -1.54
N SER A 76 -7.79 5.52 -1.95
CA SER A 76 -6.70 4.56 -1.92
C SER A 76 -5.91 4.51 -0.62
N SER A 77 -6.21 5.37 0.35
CA SER A 77 -5.56 5.35 1.66
C SER A 77 -6.44 4.66 2.72
N ILE A 78 -5.79 4.10 3.74
CA ILE A 78 -6.43 3.63 4.98
C ILE A 78 -6.19 4.70 6.05
N TYR A 79 -7.22 5.45 6.40
CA TYR A 79 -7.13 6.43 7.49
C TYR A 79 -6.79 5.76 8.83
N LYS A 80 -5.84 6.36 9.55
CA LYS A 80 -5.45 6.03 10.94
C LYS A 80 -5.98 7.04 11.95
N GLU A 81 -6.05 8.31 11.53
CA GLU A 81 -6.56 9.41 12.35
C GLU A 81 -7.24 10.44 11.47
N LEU A 82 -8.40 10.93 11.91
CA LEU A 82 -9.07 12.07 11.31
C LEU A 82 -9.43 13.06 12.41
N ASN A 83 -8.86 14.25 12.29
CA ASN A 83 -9.17 15.38 13.16
C ASN A 83 -10.16 16.27 12.42
N VAL A 84 -11.39 16.27 12.93
CA VAL A 84 -12.47 17.09 12.37
C VAL A 84 -12.92 18.14 13.36
N GLU A 85 -13.31 19.29 12.84
CA GLU A 85 -13.83 20.41 13.60
C GLU A 85 -15.30 20.59 13.22
N ILE A 86 -16.19 20.16 14.12
CA ILE A 86 -17.63 20.10 13.89
C ILE A 86 -18.33 21.32 14.49
N ASP A 87 -19.44 21.72 13.85
CA ASP A 87 -20.32 22.78 14.34
C ASP A 87 -21.34 22.26 15.36
N ARG A 88 -22.19 23.17 15.84
CA ARG A 88 -23.23 22.86 16.83
C ARG A 88 -24.26 21.85 16.33
N ASP A 89 -24.63 21.91 15.05
CA ASP A 89 -25.66 21.03 14.47
C ASP A 89 -25.18 19.57 14.47
N ILE A 90 -23.93 19.37 14.03
CA ILE A 90 -23.30 18.04 14.03
C ILE A 90 -23.04 17.56 15.47
N ALA A 91 -22.63 18.46 16.36
CA ALA A 91 -22.40 18.13 17.77
C ALA A 91 -23.69 17.71 18.49
N ALA A 92 -24.82 18.37 18.22
CA ALA A 92 -26.12 17.97 18.74
C ALA A 92 -26.53 16.58 18.23
N ALA A 93 -26.19 16.24 16.98
CA ALA A 93 -26.48 14.91 16.41
C ALA A 93 -25.78 13.76 17.15
N ILE A 94 -24.63 14.03 17.79
CA ILE A 94 -23.91 13.06 18.64
C ILE A 94 -24.21 13.22 20.13
N GLY A 95 -25.21 14.02 20.50
CA GLY A 95 -25.67 14.20 21.88
C GLY A 95 -24.89 15.23 22.70
N ILE A 96 -24.11 16.11 22.06
CA ILE A 96 -23.43 17.20 22.74
C ILE A 96 -24.28 18.46 22.69
N GLU A 97 -24.70 18.93 23.86
CA GLU A 97 -25.40 20.20 24.02
C GLU A 97 -24.42 21.34 24.32
N PHE A 98 -24.81 22.57 23.99
CA PHE A 98 -24.02 23.77 24.27
C PHE A 98 -24.77 24.66 25.23
N ASP A 99 -24.06 25.21 26.20
CA ASP A 99 -24.64 26.15 27.15
C ASP A 99 -24.97 27.46 26.42
N GLU A 100 -26.01 28.16 26.87
CA GLU A 100 -26.42 29.45 26.29
C GLU A 100 -25.30 30.50 26.33
N SER A 101 -24.39 30.39 27.31
CA SER A 101 -23.23 31.26 27.47
C SER A 101 -22.12 31.03 26.43
N GLU A 102 -22.13 29.88 25.75
CA GLU A 102 -21.13 29.55 24.76
C GLU A 102 -21.41 30.27 23.42
N SER A 103 -20.36 30.66 22.71
CA SER A 103 -20.51 31.30 21.38
C SER A 103 -21.24 30.41 20.38
N ILE A 104 -22.20 30.96 19.63
CA ILE A 104 -22.91 30.28 18.53
C ILE A 104 -21.93 29.72 17.48
N LYS A 105 -20.77 30.37 17.31
CA LYS A 105 -19.71 29.94 16.38
C LYS A 105 -18.72 28.93 17.00
N LYS A 106 -18.93 28.52 18.26
CA LYS A 106 -18.07 27.55 18.94
C LYS A 106 -18.13 26.23 18.20
N LYS A 107 -16.95 25.67 17.92
CA LYS A 107 -16.79 24.38 17.28
C LYS A 107 -16.15 23.38 18.23
N ILE A 108 -16.36 22.11 17.96
CA ILE A 108 -15.77 21.01 18.74
C ILE A 108 -14.77 20.28 17.87
N ASN A 109 -13.57 20.06 18.41
CA ASN A 109 -12.59 19.20 17.77
C ASN A 109 -12.86 17.75 18.19
N LEU A 110 -13.06 16.89 17.20
CA LEU A 110 -13.12 15.45 17.35
C LEU A 110 -11.83 14.84 16.80
N VAL A 111 -11.14 14.05 17.62
CA VAL A 111 -10.01 13.22 17.18
C VAL A 111 -10.51 11.79 17.03
N ASN A 112 -10.47 11.28 15.81
CA ASN A 112 -11.07 9.99 15.45
C ASN A 112 -9.96 9.02 15.06
N LYS A 113 -9.81 7.95 15.84
CA LYS A 113 -8.83 6.86 15.64
C LYS A 113 -9.50 5.50 15.97
N ASP A 114 -8.77 4.66 16.70
CA ASP A 114 -9.28 3.57 17.54
C ASP A 114 -10.30 4.02 18.58
N SER A 115 -10.33 5.31 18.89
CA SER A 115 -11.30 5.92 19.80
C SER A 115 -11.90 7.19 19.19
N LEU A 116 -13.10 7.54 19.62
CA LEU A 116 -13.66 8.88 19.44
C LEU A 116 -13.26 9.73 20.65
N VAL A 117 -12.41 10.74 20.46
CA VAL A 117 -12.00 11.64 21.53
C VAL A 117 -12.70 12.98 21.36
N ILE A 118 -13.52 13.31 22.36
CA ILE A 118 -14.25 14.58 22.46
C ILE A 118 -13.55 15.41 23.55
N ARG A 119 -12.90 16.51 23.18
CA ARG A 119 -12.20 17.37 24.15
C ARG A 119 -13.15 18.39 24.77
N ARG A 120 -14.02 17.93 25.67
CA ARG A 120 -15.02 18.76 26.35
C ARG A 120 -15.26 18.27 27.79
N SER A 121 -15.53 19.20 28.71
CA SER A 121 -16.06 18.88 30.04
C SER A 121 -17.55 18.57 29.92
N MET A 122 -18.01 17.48 30.52
CA MET A 122 -19.41 17.05 30.45
C MET A 122 -19.83 16.41 31.78
N SER A 123 -21.12 16.51 32.12
CA SER A 123 -21.68 15.78 33.25
C SER A 123 -21.78 14.29 32.93
N LEU A 124 -22.05 13.47 33.95
CA LEU A 124 -22.28 12.04 33.74
C LEU A 124 -23.54 11.80 32.89
N ASP A 125 -24.59 12.59 33.08
CA ASP A 125 -25.83 12.47 32.31
C ASP A 125 -25.62 12.84 30.84
N ASP A 126 -24.83 13.88 30.56
CA ASP A 126 -24.43 14.24 29.21
C ASP A 126 -23.65 13.11 28.53
N LEU A 127 -22.72 12.48 29.27
CA LEU A 127 -21.97 11.34 28.76
C LEU A 127 -22.89 10.18 28.40
N LEU A 128 -23.87 9.85 29.25
CA LEU A 128 -24.84 8.79 28.97
C LEU A 128 -25.70 9.10 27.72
N ASN A 129 -26.09 10.36 27.54
CA ASN A 129 -26.79 10.81 26.33
C ASN A 129 -25.92 10.64 25.07
N VAL A 130 -24.66 11.08 25.12
CA VAL A 130 -23.69 10.88 24.04
C VAL A 130 -23.55 9.39 23.70
N LEU A 131 -23.35 8.52 24.69
CA LEU A 131 -23.22 7.08 24.47
C LEU A 131 -24.46 6.48 23.80
N THR A 132 -25.66 6.89 24.23
CA THR A 132 -26.93 6.43 23.65
C THR A 132 -27.09 6.89 22.19
N LYS A 133 -26.73 8.14 21.89
CA LYS A 133 -26.76 8.68 20.52
C LYS A 133 -25.74 7.98 19.62
N LEU A 134 -24.51 7.77 20.08
CA LEU A 134 -23.48 7.03 19.35
C LEU A 134 -23.93 5.59 19.06
N ASN A 135 -24.49 4.89 20.05
CA ASN A 135 -25.05 3.55 19.86
C ASN A 135 -26.14 3.52 18.77
N THR A 136 -27.00 4.53 18.74
CA THR A 136 -28.03 4.65 17.69
C THR A 136 -27.42 4.93 16.31
N LEU A 137 -26.38 5.78 16.25
CA LEU A 137 -25.68 6.12 15.02
C LEU A 137 -24.90 4.93 14.45
N GLU A 138 -24.38 4.02 15.28
CA GLU A 138 -23.70 2.80 14.81
C GLU A 138 -24.57 1.96 13.90
N ASN A 139 -25.89 1.96 14.10
CA ASN A 139 -26.83 1.19 13.30
C ASN A 139 -27.26 1.88 12.00
N LYS A 140 -26.78 3.10 11.73
CA LYS A 140 -27.10 3.84 10.50
C LYS A 140 -26.17 3.47 9.34
N PRO A 141 -26.64 3.57 8.09
CA PRO A 141 -25.79 3.47 6.91
C PRO A 141 -24.83 4.66 6.81
N ASP A 142 -23.70 4.46 6.14
CA ASP A 142 -22.71 5.51 5.89
C ASP A 142 -23.24 6.53 4.86
N ASN A 143 -23.07 7.83 5.11
CA ASN A 143 -23.49 8.89 4.17
C ASN A 143 -22.53 9.04 2.98
N PHE A 144 -21.27 8.61 3.14
CA PHE A 144 -20.26 8.64 2.09
C PHE A 144 -19.17 7.60 2.33
N VAL A 145 -18.46 7.24 1.27
CA VAL A 145 -17.30 6.33 1.33
C VAL A 145 -16.18 7.03 2.03
N LEU A 146 -15.41 6.36 2.90
CA LEU A 146 -14.14 6.91 3.37
C LEU A 146 -12.98 6.38 2.52
N ASN A 147 -12.98 5.07 2.21
CA ASN A 147 -11.97 4.37 1.41
C ASN A 147 -12.57 3.19 0.61
N TYR A 148 -11.83 2.64 -0.36
CA TYR A 148 -12.28 1.47 -1.13
C TYR A 148 -12.33 0.16 -0.32
N LEU A 149 -11.51 0.07 0.73
CA LEU A 149 -11.35 -1.12 1.56
C LEU A 149 -11.98 -0.94 2.93
N VAL A 150 -12.90 -1.82 3.28
CA VAL A 150 -13.49 -1.91 4.63
C VAL A 150 -12.93 -3.13 5.35
N LEU A 151 -12.93 -3.12 6.69
CA LEU A 151 -12.54 -4.31 7.44
C LEU A 151 -13.45 -5.49 7.12
N ALA A 152 -12.86 -6.67 6.95
CA ALA A 152 -13.57 -7.91 6.65
C ALA A 152 -14.68 -8.22 7.68
N LYS A 153 -14.44 -7.92 8.97
CA LYS A 153 -15.45 -8.09 10.04
C LYS A 153 -16.76 -7.35 9.79
N LYS A 154 -16.73 -6.20 9.09
CA LYS A 154 -17.94 -5.43 8.75
C LYS A 154 -18.82 -6.13 7.71
N LYS A 155 -18.24 -7.06 6.95
CA LYS A 155 -18.96 -7.91 6.00
C LYS A 155 -19.25 -9.30 6.60
N GLY A 156 -19.20 -9.43 7.93
CA GLY A 156 -19.48 -10.68 8.64
C GLY A 156 -18.36 -11.73 8.55
N ILE A 157 -17.17 -11.36 8.09
CA ILE A 157 -16.05 -12.30 7.93
C ILE A 157 -15.17 -12.27 9.20
N ASN A 158 -15.03 -13.41 9.86
CA ASN A 158 -14.27 -13.52 11.09
C ASN A 158 -12.75 -13.51 10.82
N LYS A 159 -12.01 -12.70 11.59
CA LYS A 159 -10.54 -12.62 11.55
C LYS A 159 -9.87 -13.96 11.88
N SER A 160 -10.40 -14.75 12.80
CA SER A 160 -9.82 -16.07 13.13
C SER A 160 -9.82 -17.00 11.94
N ASP A 161 -10.90 -16.97 11.15
CA ASP A 161 -11.12 -17.88 10.04
C ASP A 161 -10.16 -17.55 8.90
N LEU A 162 -9.98 -16.26 8.61
CA LEU A 162 -8.97 -15.77 7.67
C LEU A 162 -7.54 -16.15 8.09
N ILE A 163 -7.20 -16.02 9.38
CA ILE A 163 -5.89 -16.42 9.89
C ILE A 163 -5.69 -17.94 9.77
N ASN A 164 -6.71 -18.73 10.06
CA ASN A 164 -6.64 -20.18 9.95
C ASN A 164 -6.46 -20.61 8.49
N GLN A 165 -7.21 -20.02 7.56
CA GLN A 165 -7.05 -20.28 6.13
C GLN A 165 -5.66 -19.87 5.63
N LEU A 166 -5.13 -18.71 6.05
CA LEU A 166 -3.76 -18.31 5.75
C LEU A 166 -2.72 -19.35 6.21
N ILE A 167 -2.87 -19.84 7.45
CA ILE A 167 -1.99 -20.88 8.00
C ILE A 167 -2.07 -22.16 7.15
N GLU A 168 -3.25 -22.52 6.66
CA GLU A 168 -3.45 -23.70 5.82
C GLU A 168 -2.85 -23.56 4.43
N GLU A 169 -3.00 -22.40 3.79
CA GLU A 169 -2.41 -22.10 2.48
C GLU A 169 -0.87 -22.13 2.59
N PHE A 170 -0.30 -21.47 3.59
CA PHE A 170 1.16 -21.47 3.81
C PHE A 170 1.70 -22.87 4.13
N ALA A 171 0.97 -23.69 4.88
CA ALA A 171 1.33 -25.07 5.15
C ALA A 171 1.33 -25.96 3.89
N ARG A 172 0.54 -25.60 2.87
CA ARG A 172 0.52 -26.26 1.55
C ARG A 172 1.60 -25.74 0.59
N GLY A 173 2.30 -24.68 0.98
CA GLY A 173 3.28 -23.99 0.11
C GLY A 173 2.67 -22.87 -0.75
N ASP A 174 1.40 -22.52 -0.52
CA ASP A 174 0.68 -21.47 -1.26
C ASP A 174 0.88 -20.10 -0.58
N TYR A 175 2.09 -19.54 -0.66
CA TYR A 175 2.44 -18.26 -0.03
C TYR A 175 2.79 -17.13 -1.01
N ARG A 176 2.78 -17.40 -2.33
CA ARG A 176 3.12 -16.41 -3.39
C ARG A 176 2.13 -15.27 -3.54
N THR A 177 0.91 -15.44 -3.03
CA THR A 177 -0.09 -14.37 -2.92
C THR A 177 0.30 -13.34 -1.87
N PHE A 178 1.34 -13.60 -1.07
CA PHE A 178 1.89 -12.70 -0.06
C PHE A 178 3.31 -12.27 -0.39
N ILE A 179 3.67 -11.10 0.11
CA ILE A 179 5.03 -10.56 0.10
C ILE A 179 5.39 -10.07 1.49
N LEU A 180 6.68 -10.10 1.79
CA LEU A 180 7.23 -9.50 2.99
C LEU A 180 7.55 -8.03 2.67
N VAL A 181 6.84 -7.12 3.32
CA VAL A 181 6.93 -5.68 3.05
C VAL A 181 7.52 -4.89 4.21
N GLY A 182 7.70 -5.49 5.39
CA GLY A 182 8.03 -4.71 6.58
C GLY A 182 6.84 -3.84 7.02
N GLU A 183 7.11 -2.67 7.59
CA GLU A 183 6.09 -1.63 7.78
C GLU A 183 5.94 -0.73 6.52
N ASP A 184 6.96 -0.75 5.65
CA ASP A 184 7.12 0.11 4.48
C ASP A 184 8.10 -0.60 3.50
N TYR A 185 7.63 -0.92 2.29
CA TYR A 185 8.40 -1.75 1.34
C TYR A 185 9.61 -1.01 0.80
N GLU A 186 9.49 0.29 0.50
CA GLU A 186 10.60 1.09 -0.01
C GLU A 186 11.70 1.21 1.04
N ARG A 187 11.35 1.57 2.28
CA ARG A 187 12.31 1.64 3.38
C ARG A 187 12.93 0.29 3.67
N TYR A 188 12.10 -0.77 3.64
CA TYR A 188 12.59 -2.12 3.80
C TYR A 188 13.64 -2.46 2.74
N VAL A 189 13.50 -2.01 1.50
CA VAL A 189 14.47 -2.28 0.43
C VAL A 189 15.68 -1.34 0.45
N LEU A 190 15.49 -0.06 0.79
CA LEU A 190 16.48 1.01 0.61
C LEU A 190 17.29 1.36 1.86
N ASP A 191 16.69 1.29 3.05
CA ASP A 191 17.25 1.93 4.26
C ASP A 191 18.03 0.95 5.16
N ALA A 192 17.99 -0.34 4.87
CA ALA A 192 18.60 -1.38 5.71
C ALA A 192 19.80 -2.06 5.05
N ASP A 193 20.86 -2.29 5.82
CA ASP A 193 22.07 -3.01 5.36
C ASP A 193 22.08 -4.48 5.81
N ASN A 194 21.29 -4.82 6.83
CA ASN A 194 21.20 -6.18 7.36
C ASN A 194 19.77 -6.52 7.79
N TYR A 195 19.34 -7.74 7.46
CA TYR A 195 18.00 -8.25 7.65
C TYR A 195 18.07 -9.55 8.42
N ARG A 196 17.25 -9.70 9.47
CA ARG A 196 17.22 -10.92 10.27
C ARG A 196 15.80 -11.37 10.57
N ILE A 197 15.58 -12.68 10.50
CA ILE A 197 14.41 -13.34 11.04
C ILE A 197 14.81 -13.96 12.37
N VAL A 198 14.16 -13.53 13.46
CA VAL A 198 14.47 -13.94 14.83
C VAL A 198 13.33 -14.80 15.36
N LYS A 199 13.67 -15.98 15.89
CA LYS A 199 12.72 -16.90 16.51
C LYS A 199 12.26 -16.39 17.88
N GLU A 200 11.25 -17.07 18.43
CA GLU A 200 10.69 -16.75 19.75
C GLU A 200 11.65 -16.92 20.93
N ASP A 201 12.68 -17.77 20.76
CA ASP A 201 13.76 -18.00 21.72
C ASP A 201 14.93 -17.01 21.57
N GLY A 202 14.83 -16.06 20.63
CA GLY A 202 15.87 -15.07 20.33
C GLY A 202 16.95 -15.54 19.35
N ASN A 203 16.91 -16.80 18.90
CA ASN A 203 17.87 -17.30 17.93
C ASN A 203 17.59 -16.73 16.53
N ILE A 204 18.66 -16.37 15.82
CA ILE A 204 18.57 -15.93 14.43
C ILE A 204 18.29 -17.17 13.56
N PHE A 205 17.19 -17.13 12.83
CA PHE A 205 16.79 -18.15 11.87
C PHE A 205 17.43 -17.93 10.49
N LEU A 206 17.39 -16.69 10.03
CA LEU A 206 17.89 -16.27 8.72
C LEU A 206 18.51 -14.88 8.86
N GLU A 207 19.66 -14.65 8.25
CA GLU A 207 20.33 -13.36 8.17
C GLU A 207 20.76 -13.10 6.73
N SER A 208 20.57 -11.88 6.25
CA SER A 208 20.90 -11.49 4.87
C SER A 208 21.33 -10.03 4.79
N LYS A 209 22.24 -9.74 3.86
CA LYS A 209 22.65 -8.37 3.48
C LYS A 209 21.76 -7.76 2.39
N THR A 210 20.82 -8.54 1.88
CA THR A 210 19.80 -8.10 0.92
C THR A 210 18.42 -8.34 1.52
N PRO A 211 17.38 -7.60 1.09
CA PRO A 211 16.03 -7.77 1.61
C PRO A 211 15.59 -9.23 1.59
N ILE A 212 15.14 -9.73 2.75
CA ILE A 212 14.59 -11.08 2.88
C ILE A 212 13.18 -11.09 2.30
N THR A 213 12.87 -12.10 1.48
CA THR A 213 11.54 -12.37 0.94
C THR A 213 10.87 -13.53 1.68
N LEU A 214 9.56 -13.74 1.46
CA LEU A 214 8.91 -14.97 1.95
C LEU A 214 9.52 -16.22 1.31
N ASP A 215 9.88 -16.16 0.02
CA ASP A 215 10.54 -17.27 -0.68
C ASP A 215 11.85 -17.67 0.03
N ASP A 216 12.64 -16.69 0.50
CA ASP A 216 13.87 -16.97 1.25
C ASP A 216 13.60 -17.67 2.58
N ILE A 217 12.57 -17.24 3.31
CA ILE A 217 12.18 -17.86 4.58
C ILE A 217 11.76 -19.32 4.34
N PHE A 218 10.87 -19.56 3.38
CA PHE A 218 10.39 -20.91 3.09
C PHE A 218 11.45 -21.81 2.48
N LYS A 219 12.41 -21.25 1.73
CA LYS A 219 13.59 -21.97 1.27
C LYS A 219 14.48 -22.38 2.44
N GLU A 220 14.80 -21.47 3.36
CA GLU A 220 15.61 -21.78 4.54
C GLU A 220 14.94 -22.85 5.42
N VAL A 221 13.61 -22.82 5.54
CA VAL A 221 12.83 -23.86 6.21
C VAL A 221 13.05 -25.23 5.56
N ALA A 222 12.99 -25.30 4.23
CA ALA A 222 13.22 -26.52 3.48
C ALA A 222 14.67 -27.01 3.61
N ASP A 223 15.64 -26.09 3.53
CA ASP A 223 17.07 -26.39 3.64
C ASP A 223 17.44 -26.93 5.03
N GLN A 224 16.77 -26.47 6.10
CA GLN A 224 16.89 -27.02 7.46
C GLN A 224 16.09 -28.33 7.68
N GLY A 225 15.40 -28.85 6.66
CA GLY A 225 14.60 -30.08 6.75
C GLY A 225 13.35 -29.95 7.64
N LEU A 226 12.88 -28.73 7.89
CA LEU A 226 11.72 -28.47 8.74
C LEU A 226 10.42 -28.69 7.95
N GLN A 227 9.46 -29.41 8.56
CA GLN A 227 8.14 -29.59 7.96
C GLN A 227 7.24 -28.36 8.11
N LEU A 228 6.54 -27.99 7.03
CA LEU A 228 5.53 -26.93 6.97
C LEU A 228 4.22 -27.35 7.66
N SER A 229 4.29 -27.68 8.95
CA SER A 229 3.09 -27.98 9.75
C SER A 229 2.33 -26.71 10.13
N LYS A 230 1.01 -26.82 10.35
CA LYS A 230 0.19 -25.69 10.85
C LYS A 230 0.76 -25.06 12.13
N ALA A 231 1.31 -25.87 13.04
CA ALA A 231 1.94 -25.40 14.27
C ALA A 231 3.21 -24.56 13.99
N MET A 232 4.05 -25.01 13.06
CA MET A 232 5.24 -24.26 12.65
C MET A 232 4.84 -22.92 12.02
N ILE A 233 3.92 -22.92 11.05
CA ILE A 233 3.43 -21.71 10.39
C ILE A 233 2.81 -20.73 11.40
N THR A 234 2.07 -21.26 12.39
CA THR A 234 1.52 -20.43 13.47
C THR A 234 2.60 -19.71 14.26
N ARG A 235 3.70 -20.40 14.60
CA ARG A 235 4.85 -19.79 15.29
C ARG A 235 5.55 -18.77 14.39
N LEU A 236 5.81 -19.11 13.13
CA LEU A 236 6.39 -18.20 12.14
C LEU A 236 5.60 -16.89 12.05
N LEU A 237 4.28 -16.98 11.84
CA LEU A 237 3.43 -15.81 11.65
C LEU A 237 3.27 -14.97 12.92
N LYS A 238 3.06 -15.61 14.08
CA LYS A 238 2.62 -14.92 15.31
C LYS A 238 3.74 -14.67 16.32
N LYS A 239 4.89 -15.32 16.20
CA LYS A 239 5.95 -15.32 17.23
C LYS A 239 7.30 -14.90 16.69
N TRP A 240 7.65 -15.29 15.47
CA TRP A 240 8.90 -14.86 14.86
C TRP A 240 8.81 -13.40 14.44
N LYS A 241 9.96 -12.74 14.46
CA LYS A 241 10.06 -11.30 14.17
C LYS A 241 11.03 -11.05 13.04
N ILE A 242 10.77 -10.01 12.27
CA ILE A 242 11.75 -9.42 11.37
C ILE A 242 12.40 -8.22 12.06
N GLU A 243 13.72 -8.12 11.97
CA GLU A 243 14.48 -6.93 12.37
C GLU A 243 15.38 -6.48 11.22
N THR A 244 15.55 -5.16 11.08
CA THR A 244 16.55 -4.58 10.18
C THR A 244 17.54 -3.72 10.95
N ARG A 245 18.78 -3.66 10.47
CA ARG A 245 19.86 -2.88 11.08
C ARG A 245 20.60 -2.04 10.04
N ASP A 246 21.05 -0.86 10.48
CA ASP A 246 21.96 0.00 9.71
C ASP A 246 23.41 -0.51 9.77
N ARG A 247 24.32 0.19 9.05
CA ARG A 247 25.78 -0.07 9.10
C ARG A 247 26.41 0.04 10.48
N GLN A 248 25.80 0.77 11.40
CA GLN A 248 26.29 0.99 12.76
C GLN A 248 25.74 -0.06 13.74
N GLY A 249 24.83 -0.93 13.28
CA GLY A 249 24.18 -1.97 14.06
C GLY A 249 22.93 -1.50 14.82
N ASN A 250 22.48 -0.26 14.62
CA ASN A 250 21.25 0.27 15.20
C ASN A 250 20.03 -0.32 14.48
N SER A 251 18.92 -0.48 15.20
CA SER A 251 17.66 -0.93 14.60
C SER A 251 17.02 0.18 13.78
N GLU A 252 16.85 -0.05 12.48
CA GLU A 252 16.13 0.87 11.58
C GLU A 252 14.62 0.62 11.63
N LEU A 253 14.21 -0.64 11.48
CA LEU A 253 12.84 -1.09 11.74
C LEU A 253 12.81 -1.89 13.04
N TYR A 254 11.97 -1.46 13.97
CA TYR A 254 11.77 -2.16 15.24
C TYR A 254 11.21 -3.58 14.99
N PRO A 255 11.65 -4.58 15.78
CA PRO A 255 11.23 -5.96 15.57
C PRO A 255 9.70 -6.14 15.60
N ASN A 256 9.12 -6.62 14.49
CA ASN A 256 7.67 -6.83 14.36
C ASN A 256 7.37 -8.27 13.89
N THR A 257 6.21 -8.81 14.27
CA THR A 257 5.83 -10.20 13.94
C THR A 257 5.53 -10.35 12.46
N ILE A 258 5.86 -11.51 11.88
CA ILE A 258 5.70 -11.76 10.43
C ILE A 258 4.28 -11.43 9.92
N ILE A 259 3.22 -11.79 10.65
CA ILE A 259 1.83 -11.49 10.23
C ILE A 259 1.52 -9.99 10.07
N ASN A 260 2.25 -9.13 10.77
CA ASN A 260 2.05 -7.68 10.71
C ASN A 260 2.84 -7.03 9.57
N VAL A 261 3.84 -7.73 9.02
CA VAL A 261 4.77 -7.20 8.01
C VAL A 261 4.64 -7.89 6.65
N ILE A 262 3.68 -8.80 6.52
CA ILE A 262 3.30 -9.40 5.24
C ILE A 262 2.07 -8.70 4.67
N GLN A 263 2.01 -8.64 3.35
CA GLN A 263 0.87 -8.13 2.62
C GLN A 263 0.49 -9.10 1.51
N GLY A 264 -0.80 -9.36 1.37
CA GLY A 264 -1.31 -10.29 0.38
C GLY A 264 -2.81 -10.47 0.48
N PHE A 265 -3.32 -11.53 -0.11
CA PHE A 265 -4.73 -11.85 -0.05
C PHE A 265 -4.97 -13.36 -0.06
N ILE A 266 -6.13 -13.75 0.44
CA ILE A 266 -6.69 -15.09 0.31
C ILE A 266 -8.06 -15.03 -0.37
N GLU A 267 -8.46 -16.10 -1.05
CA GLU A 267 -9.81 -16.27 -1.58
C GLU A 267 -10.68 -16.95 -0.51
N TYR A 268 -11.51 -16.18 0.19
CA TYR A 268 -12.30 -16.68 1.33
C TYR A 268 -13.69 -17.19 0.91
N GLY A 269 -14.07 -18.35 1.47
CA GLY A 269 -15.39 -18.96 1.28
C GLY A 269 -15.62 -19.57 -0.12
N GLU A 270 -16.80 -20.14 -0.33
CA GLU A 270 -17.18 -20.80 -1.60
C GLU A 270 -17.19 -19.83 -2.79
N GLU A 271 -17.56 -18.57 -2.54
CA GLU A 271 -17.56 -17.51 -3.56
C GLU A 271 -16.15 -16.97 -3.88
N LYS A 272 -15.09 -17.48 -3.24
CA LYS A 272 -13.69 -17.06 -3.44
C LYS A 272 -13.51 -15.55 -3.28
N ARG A 273 -14.15 -14.97 -2.26
CA ARG A 273 -14.13 -13.53 -2.00
C ARG A 273 -12.71 -13.10 -1.59
N PRO A 274 -12.04 -12.22 -2.34
CA PRO A 274 -10.68 -11.79 -1.98
C PRO A 274 -10.68 -10.99 -0.66
N CYS A 275 -9.92 -11.48 0.31
CA CYS A 275 -9.67 -10.82 1.60
C CYS A 275 -8.20 -10.46 1.70
N TYR A 276 -7.89 -9.18 1.90
CA TYR A 276 -6.54 -8.63 1.85
C TYR A 276 -5.99 -8.46 3.25
N LEU A 277 -4.81 -9.02 3.53
CA LEU A 277 -4.07 -8.77 4.76
C LEU A 277 -3.13 -7.58 4.52
N ILE A 278 -3.30 -6.53 5.31
CA ILE A 278 -2.45 -5.35 5.30
C ILE A 278 -2.16 -4.98 6.76
N ASN A 279 -0.88 -4.87 7.13
CA ASN A 279 -0.45 -4.42 8.47
C ASN A 279 -1.10 -5.20 9.63
N GLY A 280 -1.33 -6.52 9.44
CA GLY A 280 -1.91 -7.40 10.47
C GLY A 280 -3.44 -7.37 10.59
N ASP A 281 -4.13 -6.58 9.76
CA ASP A 281 -5.60 -6.53 9.68
C ASP A 281 -6.14 -6.91 8.30
N TRP A 282 -7.38 -7.38 8.28
CA TRP A 282 -8.01 -7.94 7.08
C TRP A 282 -9.09 -7.02 6.52
N TYR A 283 -9.03 -6.84 5.20
CA TYR A 283 -9.86 -5.91 4.45
C TYR A 283 -10.54 -6.60 3.26
N VAL A 284 -11.67 -6.04 2.84
CA VAL A 284 -12.37 -6.43 1.61
C VAL A 284 -12.78 -5.18 0.85
N PHE A 285 -12.85 -5.30 -0.48
CA PHE A 285 -13.46 -4.25 -1.28
C PHE A 285 -14.95 -4.17 -0.98
N ASP A 286 -15.44 -2.97 -0.73
CA ASP A 286 -16.87 -2.77 -0.60
C ASP A 286 -17.55 -2.88 -1.97
N GLU A 287 -18.61 -3.69 -2.05
CA GLU A 287 -19.38 -3.91 -3.28
C GLU A 287 -20.00 -2.62 -3.84
N VAL A 288 -20.40 -1.70 -2.96
CA VAL A 288 -20.98 -0.40 -3.35
C VAL A 288 -19.92 0.46 -4.06
N TYR A 289 -18.64 0.27 -3.73
CA TYR A 289 -17.54 1.15 -4.17
C TYR A 289 -16.71 0.57 -5.32
N LYS A 290 -16.95 -0.71 -5.66
CA LYS A 290 -16.41 -1.33 -6.87
C LYS A 290 -16.78 -0.54 -8.13
N GLN A 291 -18.00 0.01 -8.20
CA GLN A 291 -18.46 0.81 -9.35
C GLN A 291 -17.68 2.12 -9.52
N LEU A 292 -17.34 2.77 -8.41
CA LEU A 292 -16.56 4.01 -8.42
C LEU A 292 -15.12 3.73 -8.86
N LEU A 293 -14.51 2.68 -8.31
CA LEU A 293 -13.20 2.21 -8.72
C LEU A 293 -13.16 1.88 -10.22
N ASP A 294 -14.20 1.20 -10.72
CA ASP A 294 -14.34 0.90 -12.13
C ASP A 294 -14.36 2.17 -12.95
N LYS A 295 -15.17 3.17 -12.56
CA LYS A 295 -15.23 4.45 -13.27
C LYS A 295 -13.86 5.13 -13.34
N GLU A 296 -13.15 5.27 -12.21
CA GLU A 296 -11.82 5.90 -12.16
C GLU A 296 -10.81 5.15 -13.06
N TYR A 297 -10.83 3.82 -13.02
CA TYR A 297 -9.95 3.01 -13.86
C TYR A 297 -10.25 3.21 -15.35
N HIS A 298 -11.53 3.28 -15.73
CA HIS A 298 -11.93 3.49 -17.12
C HIS A 298 -11.52 4.88 -17.63
N GLU A 299 -11.60 5.90 -16.79
CA GLU A 299 -11.16 7.25 -17.11
C GLU A 299 -9.65 7.30 -17.32
N LEU A 300 -8.88 6.70 -16.39
CA LEU A 300 -7.42 6.59 -16.52
C LEU A 300 -7.02 5.79 -17.77
N TYR A 301 -7.66 4.65 -18.03
CA TYR A 301 -7.40 3.82 -19.21
C TYR A 301 -7.59 4.63 -20.50
N LYS A 302 -8.71 5.36 -20.61
CA LYS A 302 -9.00 6.21 -21.79
C LYS A 302 -7.96 7.32 -21.94
N LEU A 303 -7.63 8.00 -20.85
CA LEU A 303 -6.66 9.09 -20.85
C LEU A 303 -5.28 8.65 -21.38
N LYS A 304 -4.87 7.41 -21.08
CA LYS A 304 -3.54 6.89 -21.43
C LYS A 304 -3.51 6.09 -22.74
N LEU A 305 -4.67 5.82 -23.35
CA LEU A 305 -4.80 4.91 -24.49
C LEU A 305 -4.02 5.37 -25.72
N ASP A 306 -4.18 6.62 -26.13
CA ASP A 306 -3.56 7.15 -27.35
C ASP A 306 -2.04 7.17 -27.24
N LEU A 307 -1.53 7.71 -26.11
CA LEU A 307 -0.09 7.74 -25.83
C LEU A 307 0.50 6.33 -25.75
N SER A 308 -0.16 5.40 -25.07
CA SER A 308 0.31 4.01 -25.00
C SER A 308 0.37 3.35 -26.38
N SER A 309 -0.59 3.63 -27.26
CA SER A 309 -0.63 3.07 -28.61
C SER A 309 0.47 3.64 -29.49
N GLN A 310 0.76 4.93 -29.36
CA GLN A 310 1.88 5.59 -30.05
C GLN A 310 3.22 5.00 -29.59
N LEU A 311 3.46 4.88 -28.28
CA LEU A 311 4.70 4.32 -27.75
C LEU A 311 4.92 2.88 -28.20
N LYS A 312 3.88 2.05 -28.17
CA LYS A 312 3.96 0.67 -28.65
C LYS A 312 4.41 0.57 -30.10
N LYS A 313 3.89 1.45 -30.96
CA LYS A 313 4.28 1.51 -32.37
C LYS A 313 5.72 2.04 -32.55
N SER A 314 6.06 3.14 -31.88
CA SER A 314 7.36 3.82 -32.03
C SER A 314 8.54 2.96 -31.57
N TYR A 315 8.33 2.17 -30.51
CA TYR A 315 9.38 1.32 -29.92
C TYR A 315 9.16 -0.18 -30.15
N GLN A 316 8.19 -0.55 -30.99
CA GLN A 316 7.88 -1.95 -31.34
C GLN A 316 7.70 -2.85 -30.10
N LEU A 317 6.96 -2.35 -29.11
CA LEU A 317 6.80 -3.00 -27.80
C LEU A 317 5.84 -4.19 -27.85
N ASP A 318 4.93 -4.27 -28.82
CA ASP A 318 4.01 -5.40 -28.98
C ASP A 318 4.76 -6.62 -29.56
N LYS A 319 5.30 -7.47 -28.69
CA LYS A 319 6.08 -8.66 -29.08
C LYS A 319 5.48 -9.94 -28.49
N PRO A 320 5.42 -11.05 -29.25
CA PRO A 320 4.93 -12.32 -28.72
C PRO A 320 5.95 -12.89 -27.72
N ALA A 321 5.53 -13.12 -26.48
CA ALA A 321 6.38 -13.70 -25.45
C ALA A 321 5.61 -14.63 -24.51
N LYS A 322 6.26 -15.73 -24.10
CA LYS A 322 5.67 -16.70 -23.16
C LYS A 322 5.74 -16.27 -21.70
N ASN A 323 6.71 -15.41 -21.36
CA ASN A 323 6.97 -14.91 -20.01
C ASN A 323 7.82 -13.62 -20.08
N GLU A 324 7.98 -12.95 -18.93
CA GLU A 324 8.76 -11.72 -18.76
C GLU A 324 10.17 -11.84 -19.31
N ASN A 325 10.88 -12.92 -18.98
CA ASN A 325 12.25 -13.16 -19.46
C ASN A 325 12.34 -13.25 -20.99
N ALA A 326 11.38 -13.95 -21.62
CA ALA A 326 11.31 -14.06 -23.07
C ALA A 326 10.99 -12.70 -23.72
N TYR A 327 10.10 -11.93 -23.09
CA TYR A 327 9.75 -10.58 -23.54
C TYR A 327 10.97 -9.64 -23.49
N ASN A 328 11.63 -9.55 -22.33
CA ASN A 328 12.86 -8.75 -22.16
C ASN A 328 13.96 -9.17 -23.13
N LYS A 329 14.11 -10.48 -23.39
CA LYS A 329 15.07 -10.96 -24.39
C LYS A 329 14.74 -10.45 -25.79
N SER A 330 13.45 -10.41 -26.16
CA SER A 330 12.99 -9.95 -27.47
C SER A 330 13.21 -8.45 -27.72
N LEU A 331 13.35 -7.65 -26.66
CA LEU A 331 13.67 -6.21 -26.79
C LEU A 331 15.13 -5.95 -27.18
N ASN A 332 16.04 -6.91 -27.01
CA ASN A 332 17.46 -6.73 -27.37
C ASN A 332 17.68 -6.54 -28.89
N SER A 333 16.70 -6.88 -29.74
CA SER A 333 16.77 -6.58 -31.18
C SER A 333 16.55 -5.11 -31.49
N GLU A 334 15.96 -4.35 -30.57
CA GLU A 334 15.59 -2.95 -30.80
C GLU A 334 16.76 -2.02 -30.49
N LYS A 335 17.20 -1.28 -31.52
CA LYS A 335 18.35 -0.37 -31.43
C LYS A 335 18.10 0.84 -30.52
N ASN A 336 16.84 1.16 -30.22
CA ASN A 336 16.46 2.33 -29.45
C ASN A 336 16.03 1.98 -28.01
N ILE A 337 16.27 0.74 -27.57
CA ILE A 337 15.89 0.27 -26.23
C ILE A 337 17.14 -0.29 -25.55
N ILE A 338 17.37 0.17 -24.33
CA ILE A 338 18.34 -0.41 -23.40
C ILE A 338 17.58 -1.40 -22.52
N VAL A 339 17.81 -2.69 -22.70
CA VAL A 339 17.29 -3.72 -21.79
C VAL A 339 18.13 -3.68 -20.52
N SER A 340 17.54 -3.31 -19.40
CA SER A 340 18.22 -3.20 -18.08
C SER A 340 17.75 -4.26 -17.09
N HIS A 341 16.81 -5.12 -17.48
CA HIS A 341 16.32 -6.24 -16.69
C HIS A 341 17.43 -6.97 -15.91
N THR A 342 17.21 -7.12 -14.61
CA THR A 342 18.08 -7.68 -13.56
C THR A 342 19.38 -6.90 -13.28
N ALA A 343 19.54 -5.70 -13.84
CA ALA A 343 20.59 -4.77 -13.40
C ALA A 343 20.10 -4.02 -12.16
N LEU A 344 20.80 -4.22 -11.05
CA LEU A 344 20.44 -3.64 -9.76
C LEU A 344 21.40 -2.51 -9.38
N TYR A 345 20.85 -1.45 -8.80
CA TYR A 345 21.58 -0.45 -8.03
C TYR A 345 21.01 -0.45 -6.60
N GLN A 346 21.86 -0.68 -5.59
CA GLN A 346 21.42 -0.79 -4.19
C GLN A 346 20.22 -1.73 -3.99
N ASN A 347 20.28 -2.94 -4.58
CA ASN A 347 19.19 -3.94 -4.59
C ASN A 347 17.90 -3.55 -5.34
N VAL A 348 17.87 -2.37 -5.98
CA VAL A 348 16.72 -1.89 -6.75
C VAL A 348 16.95 -2.05 -8.25
N GLU A 349 16.01 -2.69 -8.92
CA GLU A 349 15.89 -2.65 -10.37
C GLU A 349 15.18 -1.36 -10.77
N ILE A 350 15.86 -0.45 -11.47
CA ILE A 350 15.29 0.86 -11.84
C ILE A 350 14.30 0.74 -13.01
N ALA A 351 14.53 -0.22 -13.92
CA ALA A 351 13.65 -0.57 -15.02
C ALA A 351 14.05 -1.94 -15.61
N ASP A 352 13.11 -2.60 -16.27
CA ASP A 352 13.40 -3.73 -17.17
C ASP A 352 13.92 -3.24 -18.53
N ALA A 353 13.38 -2.12 -19.01
CA ALA A 353 13.72 -1.50 -20.28
C ALA A 353 13.70 0.02 -20.19
N ILE A 354 14.66 0.66 -20.86
CA ILE A 354 14.83 2.12 -20.89
C ILE A 354 14.86 2.58 -22.33
N PHE A 355 14.08 3.60 -22.66
CA PHE A 355 14.04 4.23 -23.98
C PHE A 355 13.58 5.69 -23.84
N TRP A 356 13.80 6.52 -24.86
CA TRP A 356 13.53 7.95 -24.74
C TRP A 356 13.18 8.60 -26.08
N ASP A 357 12.37 9.65 -26.01
CA ASP A 357 12.16 10.58 -27.12
C ASP A 357 12.90 11.91 -26.88
N THR A 358 12.54 12.97 -27.61
CA THR A 358 13.16 14.29 -27.46
C THR A 358 12.98 14.90 -26.08
N THR A 359 11.87 14.62 -25.40
CA THR A 359 11.44 15.26 -24.15
C THR A 359 11.39 14.32 -22.95
N THR A 360 11.14 13.03 -23.19
CA THR A 360 10.74 12.07 -22.15
C THR A 360 11.65 10.86 -22.16
N LEU A 361 12.08 10.45 -20.97
CA LEU A 361 12.73 9.20 -20.65
C LEU A 361 11.69 8.24 -20.09
N TYR A 362 11.56 7.08 -20.70
CA TYR A 362 10.63 6.04 -20.31
C TYR A 362 11.36 4.93 -19.56
N LEU A 363 10.88 4.63 -18.35
CA LEU A 363 11.36 3.56 -17.48
C LEU A 363 10.28 2.50 -17.38
N MET A 364 10.47 1.38 -18.07
CA MET A 364 9.46 0.34 -18.19
C MET A 364 9.76 -0.82 -17.25
N HIS A 365 8.76 -1.22 -16.47
CA HIS A 365 8.69 -2.51 -15.80
C HIS A 365 7.64 -3.38 -16.49
N ASN A 366 7.85 -4.70 -16.54
CA ASN A 366 6.88 -5.62 -17.09
C ASN A 366 6.54 -6.81 -16.21
N LYS A 367 5.29 -7.25 -16.34
CA LYS A 367 4.75 -8.41 -15.64
C LYS A 367 3.91 -9.30 -16.53
N GLY A 368 3.91 -10.60 -16.24
CA GLY A 368 3.19 -11.61 -17.00
C GLY A 368 1.70 -11.33 -17.14
N LYS A 369 1.02 -10.98 -16.05
CA LYS A 369 -0.44 -10.83 -16.06
C LYS A 369 -0.91 -9.62 -15.25
N PHE A 370 -1.92 -8.95 -15.77
CA PHE A 370 -2.68 -7.92 -15.06
C PHE A 370 -3.70 -8.57 -14.09
N ASP A 371 -3.19 -9.07 -12.98
CA ASP A 371 -3.97 -9.55 -11.84
C ASP A 371 -3.46 -8.93 -10.54
N GLY A 372 -4.03 -9.34 -9.40
CA GLY A 372 -3.68 -8.77 -8.10
C GLY A 372 -2.20 -8.97 -7.72
N ILE A 373 -1.62 -10.11 -8.07
CA ILE A 373 -0.21 -10.41 -7.76
C ILE A 373 0.69 -9.61 -8.69
N GLY A 374 0.45 -9.72 -10.01
CA GLY A 374 1.30 -9.09 -11.00
C GLY A 374 1.29 -7.57 -10.93
N ALA A 375 0.12 -6.96 -10.68
CA ALA A 375 0.02 -5.51 -10.50
C ALA A 375 0.72 -5.05 -9.22
N ARG A 376 0.63 -5.81 -8.12
CA ARG A 376 1.27 -5.44 -6.84
C ARG A 376 2.79 -5.42 -6.98
N ASP A 377 3.34 -6.50 -7.52
CA ASP A 377 4.78 -6.67 -7.66
C ASP A 377 5.34 -5.57 -8.57
N LEU A 378 4.69 -5.30 -9.70
CA LEU A 378 5.11 -4.28 -10.65
C LEU A 378 5.01 -2.86 -10.07
N VAL A 379 3.93 -2.54 -9.35
CA VAL A 379 3.78 -1.22 -8.70
C VAL A 379 4.83 -1.02 -7.62
N ASN A 380 5.12 -2.04 -6.81
CA ASN A 380 6.17 -1.96 -5.79
C ASN A 380 7.55 -1.72 -6.42
N GLN A 381 7.88 -2.41 -7.53
CA GLN A 381 9.13 -2.17 -8.26
C GLN A 381 9.23 -0.71 -8.75
N MET A 382 8.18 -0.22 -9.41
CA MET A 382 8.16 1.15 -9.95
C MET A 382 8.28 2.23 -8.87
N LEU A 383 7.55 2.06 -7.76
CA LEU A 383 7.59 3.01 -6.66
C LEU A 383 8.97 3.02 -6.00
N THR A 384 9.55 1.84 -5.73
CA THR A 384 10.90 1.72 -5.18
C THR A 384 11.95 2.32 -6.12
N ALA A 385 11.82 2.12 -7.43
CA ALA A 385 12.67 2.75 -8.43
C ALA A 385 12.53 4.28 -8.42
N ALA A 386 11.30 4.79 -8.31
CA ALA A 386 11.02 6.22 -8.22
C ALA A 386 11.68 6.86 -6.99
N GLU A 387 11.57 6.21 -5.83
CA GLU A 387 12.20 6.65 -4.58
C GLU A 387 13.72 6.62 -4.68
N CYS A 388 14.29 5.53 -5.22
CA CYS A 388 15.72 5.39 -5.46
C CYS A 388 16.26 6.52 -6.35
N LEU A 389 15.57 6.83 -7.46
CA LEU A 389 15.91 7.92 -8.37
C LEU A 389 15.87 9.28 -7.64
N GLN A 390 14.82 9.53 -6.85
CA GLN A 390 14.63 10.80 -6.16
C GLN A 390 15.74 11.04 -5.13
N ASN A 391 16.02 10.05 -4.28
CA ASN A 391 17.03 10.16 -3.22
C ASN A 391 18.45 10.30 -3.78
N ASN A 392 18.80 9.50 -4.80
CA ASN A 392 20.14 9.54 -5.36
C ASN A 392 20.39 10.76 -6.26
N ARG A 393 19.36 11.31 -6.93
CA ARG A 393 19.49 12.56 -7.70
C ARG A 393 19.84 13.76 -6.83
N MET A 394 19.27 13.84 -5.62
CA MET A 394 19.54 14.95 -4.70
C MET A 394 20.96 14.91 -4.11
N ILE A 395 21.52 13.71 -3.90
CA ILE A 395 22.78 13.52 -3.18
C ILE A 395 23.97 13.41 -4.14
N SER A 396 23.88 12.58 -5.18
CA SER A 396 25.04 12.21 -6.02
C SER A 396 24.63 11.75 -7.44
N GLY A 397 23.74 12.50 -8.08
CA GLY A 397 23.07 12.09 -9.34
C GLY A 397 23.98 11.52 -10.42
N SER A 398 25.10 12.18 -10.75
CA SER A 398 26.02 11.67 -11.79
C SER A 398 26.74 10.39 -11.40
N THR A 399 27.13 10.24 -10.13
CA THR A 399 27.77 9.01 -9.61
C THR A 399 26.80 7.84 -9.67
N PHE A 400 25.58 8.06 -9.20
CA PHE A 400 24.51 7.07 -9.26
C PHE A 400 24.25 6.58 -10.71
N MET A 401 24.08 7.51 -11.65
CA MET A 401 23.82 7.14 -13.05
C MET A 401 25.00 6.40 -13.68
N SER A 402 26.24 6.78 -13.34
CA SER A 402 27.46 6.08 -13.76
C SER A 402 27.49 4.63 -13.22
N GLU A 403 27.19 4.44 -11.94
CA GLU A 403 27.15 3.12 -11.32
C GLU A 403 26.04 2.24 -11.90
N TYR A 404 24.86 2.81 -12.15
CA TYR A 404 23.77 2.10 -12.79
C TYR A 404 24.10 1.71 -14.24
N TYR A 405 24.70 2.61 -15.02
CA TYR A 405 25.20 2.31 -16.37
C TYR A 405 26.19 1.15 -16.38
N LYS A 406 27.15 1.16 -15.44
CA LYS A 406 28.13 0.08 -15.26
C LYS A 406 27.46 -1.24 -14.87
N ALA A 407 26.43 -1.22 -14.04
CA ALA A 407 25.65 -2.41 -13.69
C ALA A 407 24.98 -3.02 -14.92
N ILE A 408 24.38 -2.20 -15.79
CA ILE A 408 23.79 -2.63 -17.06
C ILE A 408 24.86 -3.25 -17.98
N CYS A 409 26.00 -2.58 -18.15
CA CYS A 409 27.12 -3.07 -18.97
C CYS A 409 27.62 -4.45 -18.49
N LYS A 410 27.81 -4.58 -17.17
CA LYS A 410 28.22 -5.85 -16.52
C LYS A 410 27.20 -6.95 -16.79
N ARG A 411 25.90 -6.64 -16.70
CA ARG A 411 24.81 -7.60 -16.96
C ARG A 411 24.81 -8.13 -18.40
N HIS A 412 25.17 -7.29 -19.35
CA HIS A 412 25.31 -7.66 -20.77
C HIS A 412 26.68 -8.24 -21.12
N LYS A 413 27.62 -8.29 -20.18
CA LYS A 413 29.02 -8.67 -20.39
C LYS A 413 29.68 -7.83 -21.48
N ARG A 414 29.39 -6.53 -21.50
CA ARG A 414 29.95 -5.55 -22.45
C ARG A 414 30.65 -4.43 -21.69
N LYS A 415 31.59 -3.75 -22.36
CA LYS A 415 32.22 -2.54 -21.82
C LYS A 415 31.33 -1.32 -21.92
N GLU A 416 30.48 -1.27 -22.95
CA GLU A 416 29.59 -0.16 -23.27
C GLU A 416 28.30 -0.73 -23.89
N ILE A 417 27.19 -0.03 -23.72
CA ILE A 417 25.94 -0.34 -24.43
C ILE A 417 25.92 0.37 -25.79
N SER A 418 25.39 -0.28 -26.82
CA SER A 418 25.40 0.24 -28.19
C SER A 418 24.47 1.44 -28.43
N GLN A 419 23.54 1.68 -27.51
CA GLN A 419 22.45 2.64 -27.66
C GLN A 419 22.79 4.03 -27.13
N ALA A 420 23.75 4.13 -26.20
CA ALA A 420 24.19 5.39 -25.60
C ALA A 420 25.55 5.20 -24.92
N SER A 421 26.41 6.21 -25.03
CA SER A 421 27.61 6.30 -24.19
C SER A 421 27.23 6.56 -22.73
N GLU A 422 28.18 6.40 -21.80
CA GLU A 422 27.95 6.70 -20.38
C GLU A 422 27.53 8.18 -20.18
N ASP A 423 28.21 9.12 -20.85
CA ASP A 423 27.90 10.55 -20.77
C ASP A 423 26.52 10.87 -21.37
N GLU A 424 26.17 10.25 -22.50
CA GLU A 424 24.85 10.41 -23.11
C GLU A 424 23.75 9.86 -22.20
N PHE A 425 23.97 8.69 -21.59
CA PHE A 425 23.05 8.09 -20.63
C PHE A 425 22.80 9.01 -19.42
N ILE A 426 23.86 9.56 -18.82
CA ILE A 426 23.75 10.51 -17.71
C ILE A 426 22.98 11.76 -18.14
N SER A 427 23.28 12.30 -19.32
CA SER A 427 22.60 13.47 -19.88
C SER A 427 21.10 13.23 -20.11
N ILE A 428 20.73 12.07 -20.65
CA ILE A 428 19.33 11.67 -20.86
C ILE A 428 18.55 11.69 -19.55
N PHE A 429 19.10 11.09 -18.49
CA PHE A 429 18.46 11.07 -17.18
C PHE A 429 18.33 12.48 -16.59
N ASN A 430 19.35 13.32 -16.71
CA ASN A 430 19.32 14.65 -16.10
C ASN A 430 18.38 15.63 -16.81
N ASN A 431 18.24 15.52 -18.14
CA ASN A 431 17.59 16.56 -18.94
C ASN A 431 16.16 16.23 -19.38
N LYS A 432 15.72 14.97 -19.26
CA LYS A 432 14.37 14.55 -19.71
C LYS A 432 13.42 14.35 -18.55
N LYS A 433 12.13 14.55 -18.83
CA LYS A 433 11.05 14.17 -17.91
C LYS A 433 11.01 12.65 -17.81
N ILE A 434 10.84 12.11 -16.60
CA ILE A 434 10.71 10.67 -16.40
C ILE A 434 9.24 10.27 -16.47
N CYS A 435 8.97 9.23 -17.25
CA CYS A 435 7.69 8.54 -17.30
C CYS A 435 7.91 7.06 -17.00
N PHE A 436 7.20 6.53 -16.01
CA PHE A 436 7.18 5.10 -15.75
C PHE A 436 6.10 4.39 -16.56
N ILE A 437 6.46 3.23 -17.10
CA ILE A 437 5.56 2.36 -17.86
C ILE A 437 5.32 1.07 -17.12
N ALA A 438 4.04 0.76 -16.89
CA ALA A 438 3.58 -0.54 -16.40
C ALA A 438 3.14 -1.42 -17.57
N GLY A 439 4.01 -2.34 -17.99
CA GLY A 439 3.75 -3.24 -19.10
C GLY A 439 3.23 -4.61 -18.67
N TYR A 440 2.07 -5.03 -19.18
CA TYR A 440 1.50 -6.35 -18.88
C TYR A 440 1.44 -7.22 -20.13
N LEU A 441 1.99 -8.44 -20.06
CA LEU A 441 1.93 -9.37 -21.19
C LEU A 441 0.48 -9.83 -21.44
N GLU A 442 -0.29 -10.09 -20.39
CA GLU A 442 -1.68 -10.53 -20.50
C GLU A 442 -2.64 -9.71 -19.61
N GLY A 443 -3.89 -9.58 -20.04
CA GLY A 443 -5.01 -9.22 -19.16
C GLY A 443 -5.27 -7.72 -18.97
N TYR A 444 -4.34 -6.84 -19.32
CA TYR A 444 -4.57 -5.39 -19.25
C TYR A 444 -5.56 -4.96 -20.33
N LYS A 445 -6.76 -4.54 -19.90
CA LYS A 445 -7.86 -4.13 -20.77
C LYS A 445 -8.84 -3.24 -20.01
N LYS A 446 -9.55 -2.38 -20.74
CA LYS A 446 -10.57 -1.47 -20.21
C LYS A 446 -11.57 -2.14 -19.25
N ASN A 447 -12.09 -3.30 -19.62
CA ASN A 447 -13.08 -4.03 -18.82
C ASN A 447 -12.44 -5.15 -17.97
N SER A 448 -11.36 -4.83 -17.24
CA SER A 448 -10.69 -5.80 -16.37
C SER A 448 -11.58 -6.20 -15.17
N GLN A 449 -11.60 -7.49 -14.86
CA GLN A 449 -12.35 -8.03 -13.72
C GLN A 449 -11.53 -8.02 -12.42
N SER A 450 -10.22 -7.80 -12.49
CA SER A 450 -9.36 -7.76 -11.30
C SER A 450 -9.53 -6.43 -10.56
N THR A 451 -10.37 -6.43 -9.51
CA THR A 451 -10.61 -5.26 -8.66
C THR A 451 -9.29 -4.73 -8.06
N TYR A 452 -8.45 -5.60 -7.54
CA TYR A 452 -7.20 -5.20 -6.91
C TYR A 452 -6.18 -4.61 -7.90
N ALA A 453 -6.07 -5.18 -9.11
CA ALA A 453 -5.16 -4.63 -10.13
C ALA A 453 -5.60 -3.23 -10.60
N LYS A 454 -6.92 -3.00 -10.75
CA LYS A 454 -7.46 -1.66 -11.07
C LYS A 454 -7.12 -0.65 -9.99
N TYR A 455 -7.33 -1.05 -8.73
CA TYR A 455 -6.97 -0.27 -7.55
C TYR A 455 -5.48 0.12 -7.54
N LEU A 456 -4.58 -0.86 -7.69
CA LEU A 456 -3.13 -0.62 -7.70
C LEU A 456 -2.69 0.29 -8.87
N THR A 457 -3.34 0.18 -10.02
CA THR A 457 -3.04 1.03 -11.18
C THR A 457 -3.38 2.50 -10.91
N ILE A 458 -4.52 2.76 -10.26
CA ILE A 458 -4.92 4.12 -9.86
C ILE A 458 -3.95 4.66 -8.80
N GLU A 459 -3.61 3.84 -7.80
CA GLU A 459 -2.67 4.22 -6.74
C GLU A 459 -1.29 4.57 -7.32
N ALA A 460 -0.76 3.75 -8.22
CA ALA A 460 0.50 4.02 -8.90
C ALA A 460 0.48 5.33 -9.68
N ASN A 461 -0.60 5.61 -10.42
CA ASN A 461 -0.75 6.87 -11.14
C ASN A 461 -0.68 8.08 -10.18
N LYS A 462 -1.39 8.02 -9.06
CA LYS A 462 -1.39 9.12 -8.07
C LYS A 462 0.01 9.33 -7.48
N LYS A 463 0.60 8.26 -6.94
CA LYS A 463 1.89 8.35 -6.22
C LYS A 463 3.07 8.75 -7.08
N LEU A 464 3.11 8.30 -8.32
CA LEU A 464 4.14 8.73 -9.26
C LEU A 464 3.93 10.20 -9.63
N SER A 465 2.68 10.64 -9.85
CA SER A 465 2.37 12.05 -10.11
C SER A 465 2.78 12.95 -8.94
N ASP A 466 2.54 12.52 -7.70
CA ASP A 466 2.93 13.27 -6.49
C ASP A 466 4.45 13.45 -6.36
N ARG A 467 5.23 12.53 -6.95
CA ARG A 467 6.70 12.60 -7.05
C ARG A 467 7.19 13.35 -8.29
N GLY A 468 6.28 13.85 -9.13
CA GLY A 468 6.61 14.55 -10.37
C GLY A 468 6.93 13.63 -11.55
N TYR A 469 6.54 12.36 -11.47
CA TYR A 469 6.72 11.38 -12.56
C TYR A 469 5.40 11.10 -13.29
N ASP A 470 5.48 10.95 -14.61
CA ASP A 470 4.35 10.49 -15.41
C ASP A 470 4.18 8.97 -15.32
N PHE A 471 2.96 8.47 -15.49
CA PHE A 471 2.63 7.04 -15.46
C PHE A 471 1.80 6.61 -16.67
N ILE A 472 2.16 5.46 -17.27
CA ILE A 472 1.43 4.86 -18.39
C ILE A 472 1.31 3.33 -18.19
N PRO A 473 0.11 2.82 -17.91
CA PRO A 473 -0.17 1.39 -17.94
C PRO A 473 -0.55 0.93 -19.36
N MET A 474 0.00 -0.21 -19.80
CA MET A 474 -0.26 -0.75 -21.14
C MET A 474 -0.11 -2.27 -21.22
N GLY A 475 -0.82 -2.87 -22.17
CA GLY A 475 -0.60 -4.27 -22.57
C GLY A 475 0.46 -4.33 -23.67
N ILE A 476 1.41 -5.25 -23.56
CA ILE A 476 2.67 -5.27 -24.35
C ILE A 476 2.95 -6.59 -25.09
N SER A 477 2.10 -7.61 -24.96
CA SER A 477 2.27 -8.85 -25.73
C SER A 477 1.13 -9.03 -26.73
N LEU A 478 1.48 -9.50 -27.92
CA LEU A 478 0.53 -10.14 -28.81
C LEU A 478 0.15 -11.49 -28.19
N LYS A 479 -1.14 -11.84 -28.21
CA LYS A 479 -1.56 -13.21 -27.83
C LYS A 479 -0.86 -14.19 -28.76
N ILE A 480 -0.14 -15.15 -28.17
CA ILE A 480 0.41 -16.31 -28.89
C ILE A 480 -0.73 -17.26 -29.23
#